data_AF-A0A4R9JT56-F1
#
_entry.id   AF-A0A4R9JT56-F1
#
_cell.length_a   1.000
_cell.length_b   1.000
_cell.length_c   1.000
_cell.angle_alpha   90.00
_cell.angle_beta   90.00
_cell.angle_gamma   90.00
#
_symmetry.space_group_name_H-M   'P 1'
#
loop_
_entity.id
_entity.type
_entity.pdbx_description
1 polymer ?
#
loop_
_entity_poly.entity_id
_entity_poly.type
_entity_poly.pdbx_seq_one_letter_code
_entity_poly.pdbx_strand_id
1 'polypeptide(L)'
;MIFFRFLTFTFFLLTIPLEASSLLEEYWEAIQKSKDKYELDDFSPKRFRFGFDSNAPATIYKDSLNHEVFWFCQKYIAKYHTNFPYPRLKEDIRSHLTDLYGDLSQNFLSGKPSFTCFSGWKNGSALLKIHFFLNENEFFPFRYDHYNQNGQLYLTEEDETKNGKKDSFTYYTNSGCPKEITKDKNDFGGIDEWWYFQNCKLIRIEYDANENGFKERICYYENNKENYCEGVGEKEEREAIKFESEERWKDALKFYRKSLLEYKKEVSNGTLRTCSLLKKIANIEYNEKEFTSFTKTLDEFFSYRVCESDSLDVLLYKSYYYLYVLNDFQSAKESYKKTAEIYRKVHGEISPEISLNLAYAYLMAKEPKACLASMEKLNYKRLMPYARFFLFYYRGSCELSLGNFEDSYTNLKRAQLVGGEKMFLPIVYYKLARASYATKRENEGKLWAEQALFIDLELFQKIETDPLFLPFLETQSGKSYKSKYYLNKVRKP
;
A
#
# COMPACT_ATOMS: atom_id res chain seq x y z
N MET A 1 21.98 -40.82 72.48
CA MET A 1 22.47 -41.60 71.33
C MET A 1 21.88 -41.02 70.06
N ILE A 2 22.77 -40.64 69.14
CA ILE A 2 22.58 -40.45 67.69
C ILE A 2 21.75 -39.23 67.25
N PHE A 3 22.51 -38.19 66.86
CA PHE A 3 22.12 -37.08 65.99
C PHE A 3 21.59 -37.59 64.64
N PHE A 4 20.47 -37.06 64.17
CA PHE A 4 20.11 -37.07 62.75
C PHE A 4 19.93 -35.63 62.26
N ARG A 5 20.85 -35.22 61.38
CA ARG A 5 20.81 -33.94 60.65
C ARG A 5 19.62 -33.96 59.69
N PHE A 6 18.69 -33.03 59.86
CA PHE A 6 17.77 -32.64 58.78
C PHE A 6 18.50 -31.67 57.85
N LEU A 7 18.80 -32.12 56.64
CA LEU A 7 19.25 -31.28 55.54
C LEU A 7 18.02 -30.51 55.02
N THR A 8 17.89 -29.23 55.37
CA THR A 8 16.95 -28.32 54.71
C THR A 8 17.51 -28.00 53.32
N PHE A 9 16.96 -28.63 52.28
CA PHE A 9 17.15 -28.20 50.90
C PHE A 9 16.37 -26.91 50.68
N THR A 10 17.05 -25.77 50.75
CA THR A 10 16.55 -24.51 50.20
C THR A 10 16.66 -24.60 48.67
N PHE A 11 15.51 -24.76 48.00
CA PHE A 11 15.41 -24.53 46.56
C PHE A 11 15.65 -23.03 46.30
N PHE A 12 16.90 -22.66 46.03
CA PHE A 12 17.19 -21.41 45.35
C PHE A 12 16.65 -21.53 43.92
N LEU A 13 15.59 -20.78 43.62
CA LEU A 13 15.21 -20.48 42.25
C LEU A 13 16.39 -19.73 41.63
N LEU A 14 17.23 -20.46 40.88
CA LEU A 14 18.25 -19.90 40.01
C LEU A 14 17.53 -19.06 38.94
N THR A 15 17.41 -17.76 39.17
CA THR A 15 17.14 -16.80 38.10
C THR A 15 18.35 -16.82 37.17
N ILE A 16 18.26 -17.58 36.08
CA ILE A 16 19.29 -17.61 35.05
C ILE A 16 19.39 -16.18 34.49
N PRO A 17 20.53 -15.49 34.64
CA PRO A 17 20.72 -14.21 33.99
C PRO A 17 20.85 -14.48 32.49
N LEU A 18 19.86 -14.06 31.72
CA LEU A 18 20.07 -13.86 30.29
C LEU A 18 20.85 -12.55 30.18
N GLU A 19 22.00 -12.55 29.51
CA GLU A 19 22.57 -11.30 28.97
C GLU A 19 21.43 -10.56 28.27
N ALA A 20 21.27 -9.27 28.55
CA ALA A 20 20.15 -8.48 28.03
C ALA A 20 20.15 -8.65 26.50
N SER A 21 19.19 -9.42 25.99
CA SER A 21 18.99 -9.47 24.54
C SER A 21 18.73 -8.03 24.11
N SER A 22 19.41 -7.54 23.07
CA SER A 22 19.23 -6.17 22.55
C SER A 22 17.76 -5.75 22.45
N LEU A 23 16.88 -6.72 22.16
CA LEU A 23 15.44 -6.59 22.13
C LEU A 23 14.78 -6.08 23.45
N LEU A 24 15.23 -6.55 24.62
CA LEU A 24 14.68 -6.11 25.91
C LEU A 24 15.12 -4.69 26.28
N GLU A 25 16.31 -4.28 25.84
CA GLU A 25 16.80 -2.90 25.99
C GLU A 25 15.95 -1.94 25.15
N GLU A 26 15.67 -2.27 23.89
CA GLU A 26 14.78 -1.50 23.02
C GLU A 26 13.38 -1.30 23.64
N TYR A 27 12.78 -2.35 24.21
CA TYR A 27 11.48 -2.25 24.88
C TYR A 27 11.53 -1.43 26.16
N TRP A 28 12.62 -1.52 26.93
CA TRP A 28 12.82 -0.70 28.13
C TRP A 28 12.89 0.78 27.76
N GLU A 29 13.68 1.15 26.76
CA GLU A 29 13.76 2.52 26.26
C GLU A 29 12.41 3.03 25.77
N ALA A 30 11.67 2.20 25.04
CA ALA A 30 10.33 2.55 24.56
C ALA A 30 9.35 2.83 25.71
N ILE A 31 9.41 2.06 26.81
CA ILE A 31 8.60 2.31 28.01
C ILE A 31 8.97 3.65 28.65
N GLN A 32 10.26 3.99 28.75
CA GLN A 32 10.67 5.27 29.33
C GLN A 32 10.21 6.44 28.45
N LYS A 33 10.42 6.38 27.14
CA LYS A 33 9.96 7.40 26.19
C LYS A 33 8.43 7.60 26.25
N SER A 34 7.69 6.51 26.43
CA SER A 34 6.23 6.56 26.60
C SER A 34 5.82 7.27 27.89
N LYS A 35 6.53 7.06 29.01
CA LYS A 35 6.26 7.77 30.27
C LYS A 35 6.44 9.27 30.13
N ASP A 36 7.52 9.69 29.46
CA ASP A 36 7.80 11.10 29.21
C ASP A 36 6.68 11.75 28.37
N LYS A 37 6.25 11.07 27.29
CA LYS A 37 5.18 11.54 26.40
C LYS A 37 3.83 11.72 27.10
N TYR A 38 3.44 10.78 27.96
CA TYR A 38 2.20 10.88 28.74
C TYR A 38 2.36 11.76 29.99
N GLU A 39 3.49 12.48 30.10
CA GLU A 39 3.87 13.33 31.24
C GLU A 39 3.57 12.61 32.57
N LEU A 40 3.91 11.33 32.65
CA LEU A 40 3.72 10.50 33.85
C LEU A 40 4.87 10.73 34.83
N ASP A 41 5.35 11.98 34.94
CA ASP A 41 6.43 12.35 35.84
C ASP A 41 5.99 12.12 37.29
N ASP A 42 6.81 11.37 38.02
CA ASP A 42 6.57 11.04 39.40
C ASP A 42 7.29 12.04 40.31
N PHE A 43 6.59 12.56 41.31
CA PHE A 43 7.16 13.34 42.41
C PHE A 43 7.89 12.47 43.45
N SER A 44 8.15 11.19 43.16
CA SER A 44 9.01 10.37 44.02
C SER A 44 10.45 10.92 43.98
N PRO A 45 11.10 11.10 45.14
CA PRO A 45 12.46 11.62 45.19
C PRO A 45 13.40 10.70 44.39
N LYS A 46 13.90 11.22 43.26
CA LYS A 46 14.91 10.55 42.43
C LYS A 46 16.12 10.32 43.33
N ARG A 47 16.40 9.07 43.70
CA ARG A 47 17.65 8.73 44.39
C ARG A 47 18.81 9.27 43.54
N PHE A 48 19.70 10.03 44.17
CA PHE A 48 20.94 10.54 43.60
C PHE A 48 21.64 9.44 42.78
N ARG A 49 21.88 9.68 41.48
CA ARG A 49 22.74 8.84 40.62
C ARG A 49 23.88 9.68 40.07
N PHE A 50 25.11 9.26 40.35
CA PHE A 50 26.28 9.62 39.56
C PHE A 50 26.43 8.58 38.44
N GLY A 51 26.47 9.02 37.18
CA GLY A 51 26.74 8.15 36.04
C GLY A 51 26.61 8.88 34.71
N PHE A 52 27.67 8.85 33.91
CA PHE A 52 27.67 9.24 32.50
C PHE A 52 27.34 7.98 31.65
N ASP A 53 26.57 8.19 30.58
CA ASP A 53 26.12 7.27 29.51
C ASP A 53 24.96 6.29 29.72
N SER A 54 24.11 6.25 28.68
CA SER A 54 22.92 5.42 28.38
C SER A 54 21.99 5.04 29.55
N ASN A 55 20.75 5.55 29.50
CA ASN A 55 19.70 5.40 30.52
C ASN A 55 19.17 3.97 30.77
N ALA A 56 19.74 2.94 30.15
CA ALA A 56 19.36 1.54 30.37
C ALA A 56 20.29 0.87 31.41
N PRO A 57 19.76 0.08 32.36
CA PRO A 57 20.60 -0.68 33.28
C PRO A 57 21.41 -1.73 32.51
N ALA A 58 22.70 -1.90 32.85
CA ALA A 58 23.63 -2.83 32.19
C ALA A 58 23.14 -4.30 32.12
N THR A 59 22.19 -4.69 32.98
CA THR A 59 21.46 -5.95 32.90
C THR A 59 19.99 -5.72 33.26
N ILE A 60 19.07 -6.04 32.33
CA ILE A 60 17.62 -5.96 32.56
C ILE A 60 17.11 -7.32 33.04
N TYR A 61 16.72 -7.40 34.31
CA TYR A 61 15.99 -8.57 34.83
C TYR A 61 14.53 -8.53 34.40
N LYS A 62 13.95 -9.70 34.12
CA LYS A 62 12.52 -9.88 33.79
C LYS A 62 11.59 -9.18 34.80
N ASP A 63 11.87 -9.37 36.09
CA ASP A 63 11.08 -8.78 37.17
C ASP A 63 11.15 -7.25 37.19
N SER A 64 12.30 -6.67 36.82
CA SER A 64 12.46 -5.22 36.70
C SER A 64 11.60 -4.65 35.59
N LEU A 65 11.60 -5.27 34.40
CA LEU A 65 10.74 -4.85 33.29
C LEU A 65 9.26 -4.99 33.63
N ASN A 66 8.87 -6.13 34.22
CA ASN A 66 7.49 -6.37 34.68
C ASN A 66 7.03 -5.32 35.71
N HIS A 67 7.91 -4.92 36.62
CA HIS A 67 7.65 -3.87 37.61
C HIS A 67 7.47 -2.50 36.96
N GLU A 68 8.31 -2.13 35.99
CA GLU A 68 8.19 -0.87 35.26
C GLU A 68 6.88 -0.76 34.48
N VAL A 69 6.46 -1.83 33.80
CA VAL A 69 5.17 -1.88 33.08
C VAL A 69 4.01 -1.73 34.07
N PHE A 70 4.04 -2.45 35.19
CA PHE A 70 3.02 -2.33 36.24
C PHE A 70 2.91 -0.89 36.76
N TRP A 71 4.05 -0.26 37.03
CA TRP A 71 4.11 1.12 37.50
C TRP A 71 3.58 2.11 36.47
N PHE A 72 3.96 1.94 35.20
CA PHE A 72 3.40 2.72 34.08
C PHE A 72 1.87 2.61 34.04
N CYS A 73 1.33 1.39 34.08
CA CYS A 73 -0.11 1.15 34.08
C CYS A 73 -0.83 1.82 35.25
N GLN A 74 -0.26 1.72 36.45
CA GLN A 74 -0.81 2.34 37.66
C GLN A 74 -0.94 3.86 37.49
N LYS A 75 0.13 4.52 37.04
CA LYS A 75 0.16 5.98 36.85
C LYS A 75 -0.75 6.44 35.71
N TYR A 76 -0.75 5.71 34.59
CA TYR A 76 -1.58 6.00 33.44
C TYR A 76 -3.06 5.97 33.81
N ILE A 77 -3.52 4.91 34.49
CA ILE A 77 -4.92 4.79 34.93
C ILE A 77 -5.26 5.89 35.95
N ALA A 78 -4.37 6.17 36.90
CA ALA A 78 -4.60 7.22 37.90
C ALA A 78 -4.75 8.62 37.29
N LYS A 79 -4.03 8.93 36.20
CA LYS A 79 -4.06 10.24 35.52
C LYS A 79 -5.21 10.36 34.52
N TYR A 80 -5.39 9.38 33.64
CA TYR A 80 -6.31 9.47 32.50
C TYR A 80 -7.68 8.80 32.74
N HIS A 81 -7.79 7.93 33.75
CA HIS A 81 -9.00 7.14 34.01
C HIS A 81 -9.41 7.22 35.49
N THR A 82 -9.59 8.44 36.00
CA THR A 82 -9.90 8.73 37.42
C THR A 82 -11.17 8.04 37.95
N ASN A 83 -12.09 7.66 37.06
CA ASN A 83 -13.32 6.95 37.38
C ASN A 83 -13.08 5.47 37.76
N PHE A 84 -11.90 4.92 37.49
CA PHE A 84 -11.52 3.55 37.83
C PHE A 84 -10.50 3.52 38.97
N PRO A 85 -10.61 2.59 39.93
CA PRO A 85 -9.55 2.40 40.90
C PRO A 85 -8.28 1.89 40.19
N TYR A 86 -7.11 2.48 40.47
CA TYR A 86 -5.84 1.95 40.00
C TYR A 86 -5.32 0.85 40.95
N PRO A 87 -4.66 -0.20 40.44
CA PRO A 87 -4.08 -1.25 41.29
C PRO A 87 -2.86 -0.70 42.04
N ARG A 88 -2.74 -1.00 43.35
CA ARG A 88 -1.55 -0.65 44.15
C ARG A 88 -0.60 -1.83 44.27
N LEU A 89 -1.16 -3.03 44.34
CA LEU A 89 -0.45 -4.30 44.40
C LEU A 89 -0.90 -5.19 43.23
N LYS A 90 -0.08 -6.17 42.84
CA LYS A 90 -0.46 -7.17 41.82
C LYS A 90 -1.71 -7.95 42.21
N GLU A 91 -1.92 -8.16 43.51
CA GLU A 91 -3.09 -8.85 44.09
C GLU A 91 -4.40 -8.07 43.91
N ASP A 92 -4.32 -6.75 43.67
CA ASP A 92 -5.51 -5.92 43.39
C ASP A 92 -6.09 -6.17 41.99
N ILE A 93 -5.39 -6.96 41.16
CA ILE A 93 -5.82 -7.39 39.82
C ILE A 93 -6.46 -8.78 39.96
N ARG A 94 -7.74 -8.90 39.60
CA ARG A 94 -8.57 -10.11 39.84
C ARG A 94 -7.99 -11.37 39.18
N SER A 95 -7.83 -12.44 39.97
CA SER A 95 -7.25 -13.75 39.58
C SER A 95 -8.12 -14.65 38.68
N HIS A 96 -9.33 -14.25 38.32
CA HIS A 96 -10.23 -15.04 37.44
C HIS A 96 -10.36 -14.50 36.00
N LEU A 97 -9.70 -13.37 35.69
CA LEU A 97 -9.47 -12.90 34.31
C LEU A 97 -8.08 -13.32 33.78
N THR A 98 -7.43 -14.25 34.49
CA THR A 98 -6.09 -14.76 34.22
C THR A 98 -6.08 -15.73 33.05
N ASP A 99 -5.96 -15.21 31.83
CA ASP A 99 -4.68 -15.48 31.20
C ASP A 99 -3.72 -14.53 31.90
N LEU A 100 -2.65 -15.09 32.46
CA LEU A 100 -1.73 -14.44 33.39
C LEU A 100 -1.55 -12.94 33.07
N TYR A 101 -1.27 -12.13 34.10
CA TYR A 101 -0.23 -11.12 33.93
C TYR A 101 1.02 -11.93 33.54
N GLY A 102 1.09 -12.32 32.26
CA GLY A 102 2.06 -13.27 31.76
C GLY A 102 3.42 -12.70 32.06
N ASP A 103 4.44 -13.53 31.99
CA ASP A 103 5.79 -13.00 31.98
C ASP A 103 5.88 -12.06 30.75
N LEU A 104 5.67 -10.75 30.93
CA LEU A 104 5.56 -9.79 29.82
C LEU A 104 6.88 -9.75 29.07
N SER A 105 7.98 -9.93 29.81
CA SER A 105 9.29 -10.25 29.25
C SER A 105 9.25 -11.44 28.28
N GLN A 106 8.51 -12.50 28.58
CA GLN A 106 8.37 -13.66 27.71
C GLN A 106 7.47 -13.39 26.50
N ASN A 107 6.43 -12.54 26.64
CA ASN A 107 5.63 -12.06 25.49
C ASN A 107 6.48 -11.20 24.53
N PHE A 108 7.31 -10.30 25.07
CA PHE A 108 8.25 -9.50 24.30
C PHE A 108 9.32 -10.37 23.61
N LEU A 109 9.90 -11.34 24.33
CA LEU A 109 10.84 -12.31 23.76
C LEU A 109 10.20 -13.23 22.71
N SER A 110 8.87 -13.42 22.74
CA SER A 110 8.11 -14.14 21.71
C SER A 110 7.76 -13.28 20.49
N GLY A 111 8.20 -12.01 20.46
CA GLY A 111 7.98 -11.10 19.34
C GLY A 111 6.60 -10.44 19.29
N LYS A 112 5.86 -10.41 20.41
CA LYS A 112 4.58 -9.66 20.52
C LYS A 112 4.85 -8.30 21.19
N PRO A 113 4.90 -7.19 20.44
CA PRO A 113 5.26 -5.89 20.98
C PRO A 113 4.03 -5.16 21.57
N SER A 114 3.36 -5.80 22.53
CA SER A 114 2.13 -5.28 23.14
C SER A 114 2.00 -5.71 24.59
N PHE A 115 1.43 -4.85 25.43
CA PHE A 115 1.08 -5.19 26.81
C PHE A 115 -0.30 -4.66 27.18
N THR A 116 -0.82 -5.15 28.31
CA THR A 116 -2.16 -4.81 28.78
C THR A 116 -2.09 -4.24 30.20
N CYS A 117 -2.75 -3.11 30.42
CA CYS A 117 -2.99 -2.52 31.73
C CYS A 117 -4.38 -2.91 32.25
N PHE A 118 -4.47 -3.12 33.56
CA PHE A 118 -5.71 -3.46 34.25
C PHE A 118 -6.01 -2.45 35.35
N SER A 119 -7.26 -2.04 35.48
CA SER A 119 -7.70 -1.31 36.68
C SER A 119 -7.71 -2.23 37.90
N GLY A 120 -7.58 -1.65 39.08
CA GLY A 120 -7.78 -2.36 40.34
C GLY A 120 -9.22 -2.83 40.47
N TRP A 121 -9.44 -3.80 41.35
CA TRP A 121 -10.78 -4.30 41.65
C TRP A 121 -11.16 -4.03 43.10
N LYS A 122 -12.32 -3.40 43.32
CA LYS A 122 -13.00 -3.30 44.61
C LYS A 122 -14.38 -3.93 44.46
N ASN A 123 -14.92 -4.53 45.53
CA ASN A 123 -16.27 -5.11 45.48
C ASN A 123 -17.29 -4.07 44.98
N GLY A 124 -17.96 -4.39 43.86
CA GLY A 124 -18.93 -3.50 43.20
C GLY A 124 -18.34 -2.43 42.28
N SER A 125 -17.04 -2.41 42.00
CA SER A 125 -16.45 -1.48 41.01
C SER A 125 -16.47 -2.06 39.59
N ALA A 126 -16.63 -1.20 38.59
CA ALA A 126 -16.38 -1.54 37.19
C ALA A 126 -14.88 -1.83 36.96
N LEU A 127 -14.55 -2.57 35.91
CA LEU A 127 -13.18 -2.91 35.54
C LEU A 127 -12.87 -2.41 34.12
N LEU A 128 -11.66 -1.91 33.94
CA LEU A 128 -11.13 -1.43 32.67
C LEU A 128 -9.86 -2.20 32.33
N LYS A 129 -9.78 -2.66 31.09
CA LYS A 129 -8.60 -3.32 30.52
C LYS A 129 -8.16 -2.52 29.28
N ILE A 130 -6.90 -2.11 29.24
CA ILE A 130 -6.35 -1.25 28.18
C ILE A 130 -5.19 -1.97 27.51
N HIS A 131 -5.22 -2.09 26.19
CA HIS A 131 -4.15 -2.71 25.41
C HIS A 131 -3.30 -1.64 24.74
N PHE A 132 -1.98 -1.82 24.83
CA PHE A 132 -0.96 -0.97 24.24
C PHE A 132 -0.20 -1.74 23.16
N PHE A 133 0.12 -1.06 22.06
CA PHE A 133 1.01 -1.58 21.02
C PHE A 133 2.23 -0.67 20.87
N LEU A 134 3.38 -1.24 20.50
CA LEU A 134 4.56 -0.48 20.15
C LEU A 134 4.43 0.07 18.73
N ASN A 135 4.62 1.37 18.56
CA ASN A 135 4.84 2.02 17.28
C ASN A 135 6.18 2.73 17.31
N GLU A 136 7.08 2.37 16.38
CA GLU A 136 8.48 2.79 16.41
C GLU A 136 9.13 2.50 17.77
N ASN A 137 9.29 3.52 18.61
CA ASN A 137 9.91 3.44 19.94
C ASN A 137 8.95 3.91 21.06
N GLU A 138 7.64 3.91 20.84
CA GLU A 138 6.64 4.40 21.80
C GLU A 138 5.42 3.49 21.88
N PHE A 139 4.84 3.35 23.07
CA PHE A 139 3.62 2.58 23.31
C PHE A 139 2.37 3.46 23.23
N PHE A 140 1.42 3.03 22.41
CA PHE A 140 0.14 3.70 22.20
C PHE A 140 -1.00 2.80 22.64
N PRO A 141 -1.97 3.30 23.41
CA PRO A 141 -3.19 2.55 23.70
C PRO A 141 -4.03 2.47 22.43
N PHE A 142 -4.56 1.29 22.12
CA PHE A 142 -5.41 1.10 20.94
C PHE A 142 -6.72 0.41 21.23
N ARG A 143 -6.89 -0.22 22.41
CA ARG A 143 -8.12 -0.92 22.74
C ARG A 143 -8.45 -0.82 24.23
N TYR A 144 -9.71 -0.56 24.54
CA TYR A 144 -10.25 -0.37 25.88
C TYR A 144 -11.45 -1.29 26.07
N ASP A 145 -11.34 -2.29 26.93
CA ASP A 145 -12.42 -3.22 27.27
C ASP A 145 -13.02 -2.82 28.63
N HIS A 146 -14.31 -2.50 28.65
CA HIS A 146 -15.05 -2.03 29.82
C HIS A 146 -15.97 -3.14 30.36
N TYR A 147 -15.77 -3.49 31.62
CA TYR A 147 -16.51 -4.53 32.32
C TYR A 147 -17.39 -3.91 33.41
N ASN A 148 -18.63 -4.40 33.53
CA ASN A 148 -19.57 -3.96 34.55
C ASN A 148 -19.19 -4.50 35.94
N GLN A 149 -19.95 -4.11 36.97
CA GLN A 149 -19.72 -4.54 38.36
C GLN A 149 -19.79 -6.07 38.55
N ASN A 150 -20.51 -6.76 37.66
CA ASN A 150 -20.64 -8.21 37.65
C ASN A 150 -19.49 -8.91 36.90
N GLY A 151 -18.56 -8.15 36.31
CA GLY A 151 -17.43 -8.67 35.52
C GLY A 151 -17.78 -9.03 34.08
N GLN A 152 -18.93 -8.58 33.56
CA GLN A 152 -19.34 -8.81 32.17
C GLN A 152 -18.88 -7.66 31.29
N LEU A 153 -18.26 -7.99 30.15
CA LEU A 153 -17.88 -7.02 29.12
C LEU A 153 -19.15 -6.37 28.54
N TYR A 154 -19.22 -5.04 28.54
CA TYR A 154 -20.37 -4.31 27.98
C TYR A 154 -20.00 -3.33 26.88
N LEU A 155 -18.75 -2.85 26.84
CA LEU A 155 -18.24 -1.94 25.81
C LEU A 155 -16.77 -2.25 25.51
N THR A 156 -16.42 -2.28 24.24
CA THR A 156 -15.03 -2.19 23.76
C THR A 156 -14.90 -0.97 22.87
N GLU A 157 -13.88 -0.15 23.10
CA GLU A 157 -13.50 0.96 22.25
C GLU A 157 -12.13 0.67 21.63
N GLU A 158 -11.98 0.82 20.33
CA GLU A 158 -10.77 0.45 19.59
C GLU A 158 -10.38 1.55 18.59
N ASP A 159 -9.08 1.74 18.42
CA ASP A 159 -8.42 2.52 17.36
C ASP A 159 -7.87 1.49 16.36
N GLU A 160 -8.74 1.05 15.44
CA GLU A 160 -8.44 0.05 14.41
C GLU A 160 -7.41 0.59 13.40
N THR A 161 -7.48 1.88 13.07
CA THR A 161 -6.57 2.55 12.13
C THR A 161 -5.22 2.92 12.75
N LYS A 162 -5.11 2.90 14.08
CA LYS A 162 -3.92 3.27 14.86
C LYS A 162 -3.45 4.70 14.60
N ASN A 163 -4.40 5.60 14.30
CA ASN A 163 -4.13 7.01 14.02
C ASN A 163 -4.18 7.88 15.30
N GLY A 164 -4.44 7.27 16.46
CA GLY A 164 -4.53 7.93 17.77
C GLY A 164 -5.95 8.35 18.15
N LYS A 165 -6.96 8.03 17.34
CA LYS A 165 -8.38 8.25 17.64
C LYS A 165 -9.12 6.92 17.67
N LYS A 166 -10.08 6.79 18.58
CA LYS A 166 -10.96 5.61 18.62
C LYS A 166 -11.96 5.72 17.46
N ASP A 167 -11.99 4.70 16.63
CA ASP A 167 -12.78 4.64 15.40
C ASP A 167 -13.75 3.45 15.38
N SER A 168 -13.75 2.61 16.42
CA SER A 168 -14.61 1.43 16.52
C SER A 168 -15.12 1.24 17.95
N PHE A 169 -16.44 1.08 18.10
CA PHE A 169 -17.10 0.90 19.39
C PHE A 169 -18.02 -0.32 19.34
N THR A 170 -17.77 -1.32 20.18
CA THR A 170 -18.58 -2.54 20.28
C THR A 170 -19.35 -2.58 21.59
N TYR A 171 -20.67 -2.61 21.51
CA TYR A 171 -21.57 -2.79 22.64
C TYR A 171 -21.96 -4.26 22.77
N TYR A 172 -21.91 -4.81 23.98
CA TYR A 172 -22.23 -6.21 24.26
C TYR A 172 -23.54 -6.35 25.04
N THR A 173 -24.20 -7.48 24.81
CA THR A 173 -25.34 -7.95 25.61
C THR A 173 -24.87 -8.59 26.92
N ASN A 174 -25.77 -8.78 27.88
CA ASN A 174 -25.47 -9.45 29.16
C ASN A 174 -24.97 -10.90 29.00
N SER A 175 -25.21 -11.55 27.85
CA SER A 175 -24.68 -12.87 27.53
C SER A 175 -23.25 -12.85 26.98
N GLY A 176 -22.61 -11.67 26.89
CA GLY A 176 -21.26 -11.48 26.36
C GLY A 176 -21.17 -11.46 24.83
N CYS A 177 -22.32 -11.47 24.15
CA CYS A 177 -22.35 -11.39 22.69
C CYS A 177 -22.44 -9.94 22.21
N PRO A 178 -21.76 -9.58 21.11
CA PRO A 178 -21.94 -8.27 20.49
C PRO A 178 -23.43 -8.02 20.22
N LYS A 179 -23.87 -6.82 20.53
CA LYS A 179 -25.19 -6.27 20.22
C LYS A 179 -25.09 -5.37 19.00
N GLU A 180 -24.11 -4.48 19.03
CA GLU A 180 -23.92 -3.41 18.05
C GLU A 180 -22.43 -3.06 17.95
N ILE A 181 -21.94 -2.85 16.73
CA ILE A 181 -20.61 -2.26 16.48
C ILE A 181 -20.81 -1.01 15.66
N THR A 182 -20.26 0.11 16.09
CA THR A 182 -20.27 1.37 15.34
C THR A 182 -18.87 1.75 14.93
N LYS A 183 -18.66 2.14 13.68
CA LYS A 183 -17.33 2.48 13.15
C LYS A 183 -17.32 3.82 12.43
N ASP A 184 -16.16 4.49 12.48
CA ASP A 184 -15.75 5.61 11.63
C ASP A 184 -14.65 5.09 10.68
N LYS A 185 -15.02 4.65 9.47
CA LYS A 185 -14.08 4.16 8.47
C LYS A 185 -13.55 5.24 7.54
N ASN A 186 -14.23 6.36 7.43
CA ASN A 186 -13.86 7.44 6.51
C ASN A 186 -12.91 8.48 7.17
N ASP A 187 -12.69 8.41 8.49
CA ASP A 187 -11.89 9.32 9.33
C ASP A 187 -12.35 10.78 9.20
N PHE A 188 -13.65 10.99 8.95
CA PHE A 188 -14.29 12.30 8.98
C PHE A 188 -14.75 12.70 10.39
N GLY A 189 -14.70 11.77 11.35
CA GLY A 189 -14.96 12.02 12.75
C GLY A 189 -16.38 11.66 13.20
N GLY A 190 -17.25 11.22 12.29
CA GLY A 190 -18.55 10.67 12.59
C GLY A 190 -18.60 9.15 12.37
N ILE A 191 -19.57 8.50 13.00
CA ILE A 191 -19.83 7.08 12.74
C ILE A 191 -20.47 6.96 11.36
N ASP A 192 -19.92 6.14 10.48
CA ASP A 192 -20.41 5.88 9.13
C ASP A 192 -20.88 4.42 8.93
N GLU A 193 -20.62 3.51 9.87
CA GLU A 193 -21.13 2.13 9.85
C GLU A 193 -21.74 1.67 11.18
N TRP A 194 -22.86 0.93 11.11
CA TRP A 194 -23.51 0.27 12.26
C TRP A 194 -23.77 -1.20 11.97
N TRP A 195 -23.22 -2.09 12.78
CA TRP A 195 -23.31 -3.53 12.62
C TRP A 195 -24.19 -4.09 13.75
N TYR A 196 -25.28 -4.75 13.40
CA TYR A 196 -26.25 -5.29 14.33
C TYR A 196 -26.13 -6.79 14.46
N PHE A 197 -26.20 -7.27 15.70
CA PHE A 197 -26.08 -8.67 16.03
C PHE A 197 -27.30 -9.17 16.79
N GLN A 198 -27.72 -10.40 16.48
CA GLN A 198 -28.77 -11.11 17.21
C GLN A 198 -28.30 -12.54 17.47
N ASN A 199 -28.44 -13.00 18.71
CA ASN A 199 -27.95 -14.32 19.12
C ASN A 199 -26.49 -14.57 18.72
N CYS A 200 -25.64 -13.53 18.90
CA CYS A 200 -24.20 -13.57 18.60
C CYS A 200 -23.86 -13.75 17.10
N LYS A 201 -24.84 -13.56 16.21
CA LYS A 201 -24.66 -13.61 14.75
C LYS A 201 -24.93 -12.23 14.15
N LEU A 202 -24.14 -11.86 13.15
CA LEU A 202 -24.35 -10.63 12.38
C LEU A 202 -25.65 -10.78 11.58
N ILE A 203 -26.56 -9.80 11.73
CA ILE A 203 -27.84 -9.80 11.02
C ILE A 203 -27.98 -8.65 10.03
N ARG A 204 -27.32 -7.52 10.29
CA ARG A 204 -27.49 -6.31 9.47
C ARG A 204 -26.30 -5.37 9.62
N ILE A 205 -25.89 -4.72 8.54
CA ILE A 205 -24.98 -3.56 8.56
C ILE A 205 -25.66 -2.39 7.86
N GLU A 206 -25.61 -1.21 8.46
CA GLU A 206 -26.08 0.06 7.90
C GLU A 206 -24.87 0.97 7.62
N TYR A 207 -24.92 1.72 6.52
CA TYR A 207 -23.87 2.63 6.06
C TYR A 207 -24.44 4.04 5.84
N ASP A 208 -23.76 5.05 6.36
CA ASP A 208 -24.09 6.50 6.29
C ASP A 208 -22.81 7.26 5.91
N ALA A 209 -22.40 7.10 4.67
CA ALA A 209 -21.02 7.39 4.27
C ALA A 209 -20.72 8.90 4.19
N ASN A 210 -21.75 9.74 4.14
CA ASN A 210 -21.67 11.21 4.15
C ASN A 210 -22.06 11.82 5.51
N GLU A 211 -22.37 10.99 6.52
CA GLU A 211 -22.75 11.38 7.89
C GLU A 211 -23.96 12.34 7.96
N ASN A 212 -24.87 12.27 6.99
CA ASN A 212 -26.04 13.15 6.94
C ASN A 212 -27.27 12.57 7.70
N GLY A 213 -27.14 11.35 8.23
CA GLY A 213 -28.19 10.63 8.96
C GLY A 213 -29.07 9.74 8.08
N PHE A 214 -28.89 9.77 6.76
CA PHE A 214 -29.54 8.88 5.81
C PHE A 214 -28.66 7.64 5.58
N LYS A 215 -29.24 6.45 5.73
CA LYS A 215 -28.51 5.20 5.47
C LYS A 215 -28.52 4.91 3.99
N GLU A 216 -27.44 5.26 3.27
CA GLU A 216 -27.36 5.00 1.82
C GLU A 216 -27.38 3.52 1.48
N ARG A 217 -26.99 2.65 2.41
CA ARG A 217 -26.94 1.20 2.20
C ARG A 217 -27.26 0.45 3.49
N ILE A 218 -28.06 -0.61 3.36
CA ILE A 218 -28.38 -1.55 4.42
C ILE A 218 -28.19 -2.96 3.87
N CYS A 219 -27.31 -3.73 4.49
CA CYS A 219 -27.01 -5.11 4.11
C CYS A 219 -27.49 -6.08 5.18
N TYR A 220 -28.20 -7.12 4.78
CA TYR A 220 -28.72 -8.16 5.66
C TYR A 220 -27.86 -9.42 5.54
N TYR A 221 -27.66 -10.08 6.68
CA TYR A 221 -26.77 -11.23 6.80
C TYR A 221 -27.52 -12.44 7.35
N GLU A 222 -27.25 -13.61 6.78
CA GLU A 222 -27.71 -14.91 7.28
C GLU A 222 -26.50 -15.83 7.46
N ASN A 223 -26.36 -16.40 8.66
CA ASN A 223 -25.21 -17.24 9.03
C ASN A 223 -23.85 -16.59 8.74
N ASN A 224 -23.72 -15.29 9.04
CA ASN A 224 -22.54 -14.47 8.80
C ASN A 224 -22.14 -14.36 7.32
N LYS A 225 -23.06 -14.61 6.38
CA LYS A 225 -22.90 -14.33 4.95
C LYS A 225 -23.88 -13.26 4.54
N GLU A 226 -23.43 -12.34 3.70
CA GLU A 226 -24.29 -11.34 3.10
C GLU A 226 -25.37 -12.04 2.27
N ASN A 227 -26.64 -11.79 2.61
CA ASN A 227 -27.79 -12.33 1.91
C ASN A 227 -28.26 -11.34 0.84
N TYR A 228 -28.48 -10.08 1.23
CA TYR A 228 -29.01 -9.05 0.35
C TYR A 228 -28.69 -7.65 0.89
N CYS A 229 -28.42 -6.70 0.00
CA CYS A 229 -28.31 -5.29 0.32
C CYS A 229 -29.36 -4.45 -0.42
N GLU A 230 -29.88 -3.43 0.26
CA GLU A 230 -30.68 -2.37 -0.32
C GLU A 230 -30.03 -1.02 -0.08
N GLY A 231 -30.40 -0.04 -0.90
CA GLY A 231 -29.80 1.28 -0.85
C GLY A 231 -29.67 1.91 -2.22
N VAL A 232 -28.99 3.04 -2.22
CA VAL A 232 -28.78 3.87 -3.42
C VAL A 232 -27.87 3.12 -4.39
N GLY A 233 -28.34 2.90 -5.62
CA GLY A 233 -27.58 2.21 -6.68
C GLY A 233 -27.43 0.69 -6.52
N GLU A 234 -27.89 0.08 -5.42
CA GLU A 234 -27.77 -1.38 -5.17
C GLU A 234 -28.49 -2.23 -6.21
N LYS A 235 -29.67 -1.77 -6.66
CA LYS A 235 -30.44 -2.49 -7.67
C LYS A 235 -29.67 -2.52 -9.00
N GLU A 236 -29.16 -1.37 -9.42
CA GLU A 236 -28.35 -1.23 -10.62
C GLU A 236 -27.05 -2.04 -10.53
N GLU A 237 -26.37 -2.00 -9.38
CA GLU A 237 -25.13 -2.77 -9.18
C GLU A 237 -25.39 -4.28 -9.26
N ARG A 238 -26.50 -4.78 -8.69
CA ARG A 238 -26.89 -6.19 -8.80
C ARG A 238 -27.19 -6.60 -10.24
N GLU A 239 -27.89 -5.75 -10.98
CA GLU A 239 -28.13 -5.98 -12.41
C GLU A 239 -26.80 -5.99 -13.19
N ALA A 240 -25.87 -5.10 -12.86
CA ALA A 240 -24.54 -5.06 -13.46
C ALA A 240 -23.75 -6.36 -13.20
N ILE A 241 -23.72 -6.84 -11.96
CA ILE A 241 -23.05 -8.11 -11.59
C ILE A 241 -23.66 -9.30 -12.33
N LYS A 242 -25.00 -9.31 -12.51
CA LYS A 242 -25.66 -10.34 -13.31
C LYS A 242 -25.18 -10.32 -14.77
N PHE A 243 -25.16 -9.15 -15.42
CA PHE A 243 -24.67 -9.03 -16.79
C PHE A 243 -23.17 -9.37 -16.89
N GLU A 244 -22.38 -9.04 -15.88
CA GLU A 244 -20.97 -9.42 -15.77
C GLU A 244 -20.80 -10.94 -15.74
N SER A 245 -21.62 -11.65 -14.95
CA SER A 245 -21.61 -13.12 -14.90
C SER A 245 -22.06 -13.79 -16.22
N GLU A 246 -22.83 -13.05 -17.04
CA GLU A 246 -23.24 -13.45 -18.39
C GLU A 246 -22.23 -13.02 -19.47
N GLU A 247 -21.07 -12.46 -19.09
CA GLU A 247 -20.04 -11.90 -19.98
C GLU A 247 -20.55 -10.76 -20.90
N ARG A 248 -21.64 -10.10 -20.50
CA ARG A 248 -22.24 -8.96 -21.22
C ARG A 248 -21.67 -7.64 -20.72
N TRP A 249 -20.38 -7.42 -21.01
CA TRP A 249 -19.60 -6.29 -20.49
C TRP A 249 -20.20 -4.91 -20.76
N LYS A 250 -20.76 -4.68 -21.95
CA LYS A 250 -21.37 -3.38 -22.31
C LYS A 250 -22.63 -3.07 -21.51
N ASP A 251 -23.45 -4.09 -21.27
CA ASP A 251 -24.66 -3.95 -20.44
C ASP A 251 -24.27 -3.76 -18.97
N ALA A 252 -23.32 -4.57 -18.47
CA ALA A 252 -22.77 -4.42 -17.13
C ALA A 252 -22.22 -3.00 -16.89
N LEU A 253 -21.43 -2.47 -17.84
CA LEU A 253 -20.87 -1.13 -17.79
C LEU A 253 -21.95 -0.04 -17.70
N LYS A 254 -23.05 -0.19 -18.46
CA LYS A 254 -24.19 0.74 -18.41
C LYS A 254 -24.82 0.76 -17.01
N PHE A 255 -25.02 -0.40 -16.41
CA PHE A 255 -25.61 -0.50 -15.08
C PHE A 255 -24.66 -0.04 -13.97
N TYR A 256 -23.36 -0.34 -14.06
CA TYR A 256 -22.37 0.20 -13.13
C TYR A 256 -22.31 1.73 -13.16
N ARG A 257 -22.33 2.34 -14.35
CA ARG A 257 -22.40 3.81 -14.49
C ARG A 257 -23.68 4.38 -13.90
N LYS A 258 -24.82 3.71 -14.09
CA LYS A 258 -26.09 4.13 -13.51
C LYS A 258 -26.06 4.03 -11.98
N SER A 259 -25.53 2.94 -11.43
CA SER A 259 -25.32 2.77 -9.98
C SER A 259 -24.47 3.92 -9.42
N LEU A 260 -23.31 4.18 -10.03
CA LEU A 260 -22.41 5.25 -9.61
C LEU A 260 -23.08 6.63 -9.67
N LEU A 261 -23.86 6.88 -10.73
CA LEU A 261 -24.60 8.14 -10.89
C LEU A 261 -25.65 8.31 -9.79
N GLU A 262 -26.45 7.28 -9.49
CA GLU A 262 -27.44 7.34 -8.41
C GLU A 262 -26.75 7.53 -7.06
N TYR A 263 -25.68 6.78 -6.79
CA TYR A 263 -24.92 6.89 -5.53
C TYR A 263 -24.36 8.30 -5.32
N LYS A 264 -23.84 8.94 -6.38
CA LYS A 264 -23.32 10.30 -6.33
C LYS A 264 -24.35 11.39 -6.07
N LYS A 265 -25.64 11.13 -6.32
CA LYS A 265 -26.71 12.10 -5.99
C LYS A 265 -26.82 12.28 -4.48
N GLU A 266 -26.62 11.20 -3.73
CA GLU A 266 -26.65 11.22 -2.26
C GLU A 266 -25.26 11.50 -1.68
N VAL A 267 -24.20 10.98 -2.30
CA VAL A 267 -22.82 11.05 -1.78
C VAL A 267 -21.89 11.66 -2.82
N SER A 268 -21.70 12.98 -2.76
CA SER A 268 -20.84 13.71 -3.69
C SER A 268 -19.34 13.53 -3.41
N ASN A 269 -18.98 13.30 -2.15
CA ASN A 269 -17.60 13.11 -1.70
C ASN A 269 -17.22 11.64 -1.93
N GLY A 270 -16.08 11.37 -2.59
CA GLY A 270 -15.72 9.99 -2.94
C GLY A 270 -15.52 9.11 -1.70
N THR A 271 -16.21 7.98 -1.66
CA THR A 271 -16.12 6.97 -0.59
C THR A 271 -15.43 5.71 -1.11
N LEU A 272 -15.16 4.75 -0.22
CA LEU A 272 -14.67 3.42 -0.61
C LEU A 272 -15.57 2.74 -1.65
N ARG A 273 -16.89 2.96 -1.58
CA ARG A 273 -17.85 2.44 -2.56
C ARG A 273 -17.69 3.13 -3.92
N THR A 274 -17.52 4.46 -3.94
CA THR A 274 -17.19 5.20 -5.17
C THR A 274 -15.93 4.64 -5.82
N CYS A 275 -14.87 4.42 -5.02
CA CYS A 275 -13.62 3.83 -5.49
C CYS A 275 -13.82 2.42 -6.07
N SER A 276 -14.60 1.57 -5.39
CA SER A 276 -14.91 0.21 -5.84
C SER A 276 -15.64 0.21 -7.19
N LEU A 277 -16.69 1.04 -7.32
CA LEU A 277 -17.46 1.18 -8.56
C LEU A 277 -16.61 1.74 -9.70
N LEU A 278 -15.83 2.80 -9.45
CA LEU A 278 -14.92 3.37 -10.44
C LEU A 278 -13.85 2.37 -10.88
N LYS A 279 -13.29 1.58 -9.95
CA LYS A 279 -12.35 0.50 -10.28
C LYS A 279 -12.98 -0.55 -11.19
N LYS A 280 -14.21 -1.00 -10.86
CA LYS A 280 -14.94 -1.95 -11.72
C LYS A 280 -15.20 -1.38 -13.13
N ILE A 281 -15.65 -0.13 -13.22
CA ILE A 281 -15.89 0.57 -14.47
C ILE A 281 -14.59 0.67 -15.29
N ALA A 282 -13.51 1.12 -14.67
CA ALA A 282 -12.20 1.27 -15.31
C ALA A 282 -11.68 -0.08 -15.85
N ASN A 283 -11.86 -1.17 -15.10
CA ASN A 283 -11.43 -2.51 -15.53
C ASN A 283 -12.16 -2.96 -16.79
N ILE A 284 -13.48 -2.77 -16.83
CA ILE A 284 -14.30 -3.12 -17.98
C ILE A 284 -13.93 -2.25 -19.19
N GLU A 285 -13.77 -0.94 -18.99
CA GLU A 285 -13.39 0.00 -20.06
C GLU A 285 -12.02 -0.32 -20.65
N TYR A 286 -11.04 -0.69 -19.82
CA TYR A 286 -9.72 -1.12 -20.27
C TYR A 286 -9.81 -2.39 -21.13
N ASN A 287 -10.56 -3.40 -20.67
CA ASN A 287 -10.72 -4.67 -21.38
C ASN A 287 -11.46 -4.49 -22.72
N GLU A 288 -12.47 -3.62 -22.77
CA GLU A 288 -13.21 -3.26 -23.98
C GLU A 288 -12.45 -2.27 -24.89
N LYS A 289 -11.25 -1.81 -24.48
CA LYS A 289 -10.40 -0.85 -25.21
C LYS A 289 -11.05 0.53 -25.40
N GLU A 290 -11.94 0.93 -24.50
CA GLU A 290 -12.61 2.24 -24.48
C GLU A 290 -11.75 3.29 -23.77
N PHE A 291 -10.56 3.55 -24.31
CA PHE A 291 -9.51 4.33 -23.62
C PHE A 291 -9.93 5.75 -23.26
N THR A 292 -10.78 6.42 -24.05
CA THR A 292 -11.22 7.80 -23.75
C THR A 292 -12.18 7.88 -22.57
N SER A 293 -12.99 6.84 -22.35
CA SER A 293 -13.83 6.73 -21.16
C SER A 293 -13.00 6.29 -19.96
N PHE A 294 -12.12 5.32 -20.18
CA PHE A 294 -11.16 4.84 -19.19
C PHE A 294 -10.33 5.96 -18.58
N THR A 295 -9.79 6.87 -19.39
CA THR A 295 -9.02 8.02 -18.88
C THR A 295 -9.86 8.90 -17.96
N LYS A 296 -11.11 9.20 -18.33
CA LYS A 296 -12.02 10.02 -17.50
C LYS A 296 -12.37 9.34 -16.18
N THR A 297 -12.61 8.03 -16.23
CA THR A 297 -12.87 7.23 -15.02
C THR A 297 -11.67 7.24 -14.09
N LEU A 298 -10.44 7.14 -14.64
CA LEU A 298 -9.22 7.25 -13.85
C LEU A 298 -8.96 8.66 -13.32
N ASP A 299 -9.21 9.72 -14.10
CA ASP A 299 -9.14 11.11 -13.66
C ASP A 299 -9.99 11.30 -12.40
N GLU A 300 -11.22 10.78 -12.45
CA GLU A 300 -12.16 10.85 -11.35
C GLU A 300 -11.71 9.99 -10.16
N PHE A 301 -11.27 8.76 -10.40
CA PHE A 301 -10.77 7.85 -9.36
C PHE A 301 -9.62 8.47 -8.58
N PHE A 302 -8.64 9.07 -9.26
CA PHE A 302 -7.49 9.71 -8.62
C PHE A 302 -7.79 11.10 -8.04
N SER A 303 -8.94 11.70 -8.35
CA SER A 303 -9.38 12.95 -7.71
C SER A 303 -9.78 12.73 -6.24
N TYR A 304 -10.16 11.51 -5.88
CA TYR A 304 -10.58 11.16 -4.53
C TYR A 304 -9.42 10.59 -3.71
N ARG A 305 -9.03 11.29 -2.64
CA ARG A 305 -7.96 10.84 -1.73
C ARG A 305 -8.26 9.47 -1.09
N VAL A 306 -9.52 9.17 -0.83
CA VAL A 306 -9.97 7.89 -0.26
C VAL A 306 -9.66 6.69 -1.19
N CYS A 307 -9.54 6.93 -2.50
CA CYS A 307 -9.20 5.89 -3.47
C CYS A 307 -7.70 5.61 -3.57
N GLU A 308 -6.86 6.47 -2.96
CA GLU A 308 -5.42 6.28 -2.93
C GLU A 308 -5.11 5.12 -1.98
N SER A 309 -4.62 4.01 -2.55
CA SER A 309 -4.18 2.84 -1.79
C SER A 309 -2.86 2.33 -2.34
N ASP A 310 -2.03 1.75 -1.47
CA ASP A 310 -0.81 1.05 -1.86
C ASP A 310 -1.09 -0.37 -2.41
N SER A 311 -2.34 -0.66 -2.76
CA SER A 311 -2.68 -1.93 -3.39
C SER A 311 -2.06 -2.01 -4.79
N LEU A 312 -1.59 -3.22 -5.15
CA LEU A 312 -0.89 -3.45 -6.41
C LEU A 312 -1.71 -3.00 -7.63
N ASP A 313 -3.01 -3.28 -7.65
CA ASP A 313 -3.91 -2.90 -8.75
C ASP A 313 -4.03 -1.38 -8.90
N VAL A 314 -4.17 -0.66 -7.79
CA VAL A 314 -4.30 0.81 -7.81
C VAL A 314 -3.00 1.46 -8.24
N LEU A 315 -1.87 0.92 -7.77
CA LEU A 315 -0.55 1.36 -8.23
C LEU A 315 -0.33 1.08 -9.72
N LEU A 316 -0.83 -0.03 -10.25
CA LEU A 316 -0.79 -0.32 -11.69
C LEU A 316 -1.58 0.72 -12.49
N TYR A 317 -2.83 1.02 -12.10
CA TYR A 317 -3.63 2.06 -12.77
C TYR A 317 -2.99 3.43 -12.66
N LYS A 318 -2.46 3.79 -11.49
CA LYS A 318 -1.78 5.07 -11.24
C LYS A 318 -0.55 5.23 -12.13
N SER A 319 0.24 4.15 -12.22
CA SER A 319 1.44 4.13 -13.06
C SER A 319 1.11 4.23 -14.55
N TYR A 320 0.08 3.51 -15.01
CA TYR A 320 -0.42 3.60 -16.39
C TYR A 320 -0.93 5.01 -16.70
N TYR A 321 -1.72 5.57 -15.79
CA TYR A 321 -2.32 6.90 -15.92
C TYR A 321 -1.25 7.99 -16.10
N TYR A 322 -0.24 8.03 -15.22
CA TYR A 322 0.86 8.98 -15.38
C TYR A 322 1.62 8.80 -16.70
N LEU A 323 1.86 7.55 -17.10
CA LEU A 323 2.69 7.26 -18.27
C LEU A 323 2.01 7.56 -19.60
N TYR A 324 0.76 7.14 -19.75
CA TYR A 324 0.06 7.16 -21.05
C TYR A 324 -1.00 8.26 -21.16
N VAL A 325 -1.57 8.72 -20.05
CA VAL A 325 -2.64 9.73 -20.06
C VAL A 325 -2.06 11.11 -19.83
N LEU A 326 -1.38 11.31 -18.70
CA LEU A 326 -0.81 12.62 -18.35
C LEU A 326 0.52 12.92 -19.06
N ASN A 327 1.21 11.89 -19.59
CA ASN A 327 2.58 11.99 -20.08
C ASN A 327 3.55 12.57 -19.03
N ASP A 328 3.27 12.35 -17.74
CA ASP A 328 4.14 12.72 -16.64
C ASP A 328 5.11 11.57 -16.35
N PHE A 329 6.23 11.59 -17.08
CA PHE A 329 7.24 10.54 -16.99
C PHE A 329 7.97 10.50 -15.64
N GLN A 330 7.99 11.61 -14.89
CA GLN A 330 8.64 11.68 -13.57
C GLN A 330 7.78 10.99 -12.51
N SER A 331 6.48 11.28 -12.48
CA SER A 331 5.56 10.56 -11.59
C SER A 331 5.40 9.10 -12.01
N ALA A 332 5.38 8.82 -13.31
CA ALA A 332 5.27 7.47 -13.85
C ALA A 332 6.44 6.57 -13.42
N LYS A 333 7.69 7.04 -13.52
CA LYS A 333 8.86 6.22 -13.13
C LYS A 333 8.84 5.88 -11.64
N GLU A 334 8.43 6.83 -10.78
CA GLU A 334 8.36 6.61 -9.34
C GLU A 334 7.26 5.61 -8.98
N SER A 335 6.08 5.76 -9.59
CA SER A 335 4.94 4.85 -9.38
C SER A 335 5.26 3.44 -9.91
N TYR A 336 5.84 3.32 -11.11
CA TYR A 336 6.21 2.00 -11.66
C TYR A 336 7.34 1.34 -10.87
N LYS A 337 8.26 2.11 -10.29
CA LYS A 337 9.29 1.57 -9.39
C LYS A 337 8.66 0.93 -8.14
N LYS A 338 7.76 1.65 -7.46
CA LYS A 338 6.99 1.12 -6.32
C LYS A 338 6.17 -0.11 -6.71
N THR A 339 5.49 -0.03 -7.86
CA THR A 339 4.69 -1.14 -8.42
C THR A 339 5.54 -2.39 -8.65
N ALA A 340 6.74 -2.24 -9.25
CA ALA A 340 7.64 -3.35 -9.50
C ALA A 340 8.16 -4.00 -8.20
N GLU A 341 8.44 -3.19 -7.17
CA GLU A 341 8.87 -3.68 -5.86
C GLU A 341 7.76 -4.48 -5.16
N ILE A 342 6.53 -3.98 -5.17
CA ILE A 342 5.37 -4.68 -4.58
C ILE A 342 5.04 -5.95 -5.36
N TYR A 343 4.98 -5.88 -6.70
CA TYR A 343 4.72 -7.05 -7.54
C TYR A 343 5.71 -8.18 -7.23
N ARG A 344 7.01 -7.85 -7.12
CA ARG A 344 8.05 -8.82 -6.81
C ARG A 344 7.90 -9.42 -5.41
N LYS A 345 7.50 -8.63 -4.42
CA LYS A 345 7.22 -9.13 -3.06
C LYS A 345 6.04 -10.10 -3.04
N VAL A 346 4.99 -9.82 -3.81
CA VAL A 346 3.75 -10.63 -3.85
C VAL A 346 3.94 -11.91 -4.66
N HIS A 347 4.51 -11.82 -5.86
CA HIS A 347 4.58 -12.94 -6.80
C HIS A 347 5.92 -13.68 -6.80
N GLY A 348 6.97 -13.13 -6.16
CA GLY A 348 8.31 -13.72 -6.16
C GLY A 348 9.06 -13.60 -7.49
N GLU A 349 8.46 -13.00 -8.52
CA GLU A 349 9.03 -12.84 -9.85
C GLU A 349 8.94 -11.40 -10.38
N ILE A 350 9.60 -11.12 -11.50
CA ILE A 350 9.61 -9.81 -12.15
C ILE A 350 8.64 -9.84 -13.31
N SER A 351 7.63 -8.97 -13.31
CA SER A 351 6.74 -8.79 -14.46
C SER A 351 7.48 -8.10 -15.61
N PRO A 352 7.57 -8.75 -16.80
CA PRO A 352 8.16 -8.12 -17.97
C PRO A 352 7.45 -6.83 -18.40
N GLU A 353 6.13 -6.79 -18.28
CA GLU A 353 5.32 -5.64 -18.68
C GLU A 353 5.62 -4.42 -17.80
N ILE A 354 5.60 -4.60 -16.47
CA ILE A 354 5.95 -3.53 -15.52
C ILE A 354 7.37 -3.03 -15.78
N SER A 355 8.33 -3.94 -15.96
CA SER A 355 9.72 -3.57 -16.24
C SER A 355 9.92 -2.83 -17.56
N LEU A 356 9.21 -3.23 -18.63
CA LEU A 356 9.28 -2.54 -19.92
C LEU A 356 8.63 -1.16 -19.87
N ASN A 357 7.50 -1.00 -19.18
CA ASN A 357 6.85 0.30 -18.99
C ASN A 357 7.70 1.23 -18.10
N LEU A 358 8.34 0.70 -17.06
CA LEU A 358 9.32 1.43 -16.27
C LEU A 358 10.52 1.88 -17.12
N ALA A 359 11.03 1.02 -17.99
CA ALA A 359 12.11 1.36 -18.91
C ALA A 359 11.72 2.49 -19.86
N TYR A 360 10.49 2.44 -20.39
CA TYR A 360 9.94 3.49 -21.24
C TYR A 360 9.82 4.82 -20.48
N ALA A 361 9.32 4.80 -19.23
CA ALA A 361 9.26 5.99 -18.39
C ALA A 361 10.65 6.61 -18.18
N TYR A 362 11.68 5.81 -17.87
CA TYR A 362 13.07 6.29 -17.75
C TYR A 362 13.63 6.85 -19.06
N LEU A 363 13.34 6.19 -20.19
CA LEU A 363 13.78 6.67 -21.50
C LEU A 363 13.19 8.06 -21.81
N MET A 364 11.90 8.24 -21.56
CA MET A 364 11.22 9.52 -21.78
C MET A 364 11.66 10.61 -20.78
N ALA A 365 11.97 10.22 -19.54
CA ALA A 365 12.58 11.08 -18.53
C ALA A 365 14.07 11.41 -18.79
N LYS A 366 14.66 10.93 -19.89
CA LYS A 366 16.07 11.13 -20.28
C LYS A 366 17.07 10.54 -19.26
N GLU A 367 16.73 9.43 -18.63
CA GLU A 367 17.58 8.69 -17.68
C GLU A 367 17.99 7.31 -18.26
N PRO A 368 18.86 7.26 -19.29
CA PRO A 368 19.11 6.04 -20.05
C PRO A 368 19.85 4.95 -19.24
N LYS A 369 20.63 5.31 -18.21
CA LYS A 369 21.27 4.33 -17.32
C LYS A 369 20.25 3.54 -16.50
N ALA A 370 19.26 4.24 -15.93
CA ALA A 370 18.19 3.62 -15.16
C ALA A 370 17.25 2.81 -16.07
N CYS A 371 17.01 3.28 -17.30
CA CYS A 371 16.33 2.50 -18.33
C CYS A 371 16.99 1.12 -18.52
N LEU A 372 18.30 1.06 -18.77
CA LEU A 372 18.99 -0.21 -18.97
C LEU A 372 18.91 -1.13 -17.74
N ALA A 373 19.12 -0.56 -16.54
CA ALA A 373 19.03 -1.31 -15.28
C ALA A 373 17.65 -1.95 -15.06
N SER A 374 16.57 -1.26 -15.44
CA SER A 374 15.20 -1.78 -15.27
C SER A 374 14.91 -3.04 -16.10
N MET A 375 15.66 -3.26 -17.19
CA MET A 375 15.48 -4.38 -18.11
C MET A 375 16.58 -5.45 -18.03
N GLU A 376 17.60 -5.26 -17.20
CA GLU A 376 18.78 -6.14 -17.14
C GLU A 376 18.41 -7.57 -16.73
N LYS A 377 17.50 -7.70 -15.77
CA LYS A 377 17.04 -8.97 -15.20
C LYS A 377 16.05 -9.73 -16.10
N LEU A 378 15.58 -9.12 -17.19
CA LEU A 378 14.63 -9.76 -18.11
C LEU A 378 15.36 -10.75 -19.02
N ASN A 379 14.93 -12.02 -18.95
CA ASN A 379 15.43 -13.06 -19.86
C ASN A 379 14.63 -13.06 -21.18
N TYR A 380 15.24 -12.55 -22.24
CA TYR A 380 14.61 -12.43 -23.56
C TYR A 380 14.07 -13.75 -24.14
N LYS A 381 14.65 -14.90 -23.77
CA LYS A 381 14.21 -16.23 -24.27
C LYS A 381 12.83 -16.61 -23.73
N ARG A 382 12.47 -16.12 -22.54
CA ARG A 382 11.18 -16.38 -21.88
C ARG A 382 10.08 -15.39 -22.31
N LEU A 383 10.43 -14.35 -23.06
CA LEU A 383 9.48 -13.33 -23.50
C LEU A 383 8.76 -13.74 -24.79
N MET A 384 7.47 -13.38 -24.87
CA MET A 384 6.69 -13.41 -26.10
C MET A 384 7.35 -12.53 -27.19
N PRO A 385 7.17 -12.84 -28.49
CA PRO A 385 7.79 -12.07 -29.58
C PRO A 385 7.56 -10.56 -29.49
N TYR A 386 6.35 -10.14 -29.14
CA TYR A 386 5.99 -8.73 -28.98
C TYR A 386 6.78 -8.05 -27.85
N ALA A 387 6.81 -8.63 -26.64
CA ALA A 387 7.60 -8.09 -25.54
C ALA A 387 9.11 -8.11 -25.83
N ARG A 388 9.59 -9.12 -26.57
CA ARG A 388 10.99 -9.23 -26.98
C ARG A 388 11.41 -8.11 -27.93
N PHE A 389 10.51 -7.67 -28.82
CA PHE A 389 10.73 -6.49 -29.65
C PHE A 389 10.97 -5.25 -28.80
N PHE A 390 10.08 -4.94 -27.84
CA PHE A 390 10.21 -3.76 -26.98
C PHE A 390 11.47 -3.82 -26.11
N LEU A 391 11.84 -4.99 -25.59
CA LEU A 391 13.08 -5.16 -24.84
C LEU A 391 14.30 -4.70 -25.65
N PHE A 392 14.44 -5.20 -26.88
CA PHE A 392 15.58 -4.84 -27.74
C PHE A 392 15.49 -3.40 -28.23
N TYR A 393 14.29 -2.93 -28.56
CA TYR A 393 14.07 -1.55 -28.99
C TYR A 393 14.42 -0.54 -27.88
N TYR A 394 13.98 -0.76 -26.65
CA TYR A 394 14.29 0.12 -25.53
C TYR A 394 15.77 0.04 -25.13
N ARG A 395 16.38 -1.16 -25.08
CA ARG A 395 17.83 -1.30 -24.85
C ARG A 395 18.62 -0.50 -25.88
N GLY A 396 18.35 -0.73 -27.16
CA GLY A 396 19.04 -0.04 -28.24
C GLY A 396 18.80 1.48 -28.22
N SER A 397 17.61 1.93 -27.81
CA SER A 397 17.31 3.35 -27.65
C SER A 397 18.04 4.00 -26.48
N CYS A 398 18.14 3.31 -25.35
CA CYS A 398 18.83 3.82 -24.15
C CYS A 398 20.35 3.85 -24.37
N GLU A 399 20.91 2.85 -25.04
CA GLU A 399 22.31 2.85 -25.49
C GLU A 399 22.60 3.98 -26.50
N LEU A 400 21.67 4.22 -27.44
CA LEU A 400 21.77 5.31 -28.40
C LEU A 400 21.83 6.68 -27.70
N SER A 401 21.06 6.85 -26.63
CA SER A 401 21.06 8.06 -25.80
C SER A 401 22.34 8.23 -24.96
N LEU A 402 23.03 7.14 -24.64
CA LEU A 402 24.32 7.16 -23.95
C LEU A 402 25.52 7.39 -24.89
N GLY A 403 25.32 7.28 -26.20
CA GLY A 403 26.39 7.31 -27.19
C GLY A 403 27.08 5.96 -27.43
N ASN A 404 26.51 4.86 -26.92
CA ASN A 404 27.01 3.50 -27.14
C ASN A 404 26.47 2.98 -28.48
N PHE A 405 26.98 3.52 -29.60
CA PHE A 405 26.39 3.31 -30.93
C PHE A 405 26.49 1.86 -31.44
N GLU A 406 27.53 1.12 -31.06
CA GLU A 406 27.73 -0.28 -31.48
C GLU A 406 26.73 -1.24 -30.81
N ASP A 407 26.57 -1.11 -29.49
CA ASP A 407 25.57 -1.88 -28.74
C ASP A 407 24.16 -1.52 -29.22
N SER A 408 23.92 -0.21 -29.41
CA SER A 408 22.65 0.30 -29.91
C SER A 408 22.28 -0.31 -31.26
N TYR A 409 23.22 -0.32 -32.20
CA TYR A 409 23.04 -0.93 -33.51
C TYR A 409 22.67 -2.42 -33.36
N THR A 410 23.41 -3.16 -32.53
CA THR A 410 23.18 -4.59 -32.32
C THR A 410 21.79 -4.89 -31.76
N ASN A 411 21.35 -4.13 -30.75
CA ASN A 411 20.03 -4.29 -30.15
C ASN A 411 18.91 -3.86 -31.11
N LEU A 412 19.05 -2.72 -31.80
CA LEU A 412 18.05 -2.27 -32.78
C LEU A 412 17.95 -3.24 -33.97
N LYS A 413 19.06 -3.86 -34.38
CA LYS A 413 19.06 -4.87 -35.44
C LYS A 413 18.30 -6.13 -35.02
N ARG A 414 18.44 -6.55 -33.75
CA ARG A 414 17.62 -7.62 -33.17
C ARG A 414 16.14 -7.23 -33.13
N ALA A 415 15.82 -6.01 -32.73
CA ALA A 415 14.43 -5.53 -32.74
C ALA A 415 13.82 -5.57 -34.15
N GLN A 416 14.58 -5.16 -35.17
CA GLN A 416 14.17 -5.24 -36.58
C GLN A 416 13.89 -6.68 -37.03
N LEU A 417 14.71 -7.65 -36.63
CA LEU A 417 14.56 -9.06 -37.00
C LEU A 417 13.41 -9.77 -36.28
N VAL A 418 13.18 -9.45 -35.00
CA VAL A 418 12.08 -10.03 -34.20
C VAL A 418 10.71 -9.63 -34.77
N GLY A 419 10.66 -8.58 -35.59
CA GLY A 419 9.47 -8.26 -36.38
C GLY A 419 8.33 -7.76 -35.52
N GLY A 420 8.56 -6.67 -34.79
CA GLY A 420 7.45 -5.90 -34.21
C GLY A 420 6.47 -5.46 -35.30
N GLU A 421 5.32 -4.91 -34.89
CA GLU A 421 4.34 -4.41 -35.85
C GLU A 421 4.98 -3.47 -36.87
N LYS A 422 4.57 -3.61 -38.15
CA LYS A 422 5.14 -2.82 -39.26
C LYS A 422 5.11 -1.31 -39.00
N MET A 423 4.17 -0.86 -38.17
CA MET A 423 4.04 0.53 -37.71
C MET A 423 5.28 1.06 -36.98
N PHE A 424 6.03 0.21 -36.26
CA PHE A 424 7.23 0.63 -35.51
C PHE A 424 8.52 0.53 -36.32
N LEU A 425 8.53 -0.16 -37.46
CA LEU A 425 9.74 -0.33 -38.27
C LEU A 425 10.37 0.98 -38.76
N PRO A 426 9.61 2.03 -39.16
CA PRO A 426 10.20 3.28 -39.63
C PRO A 426 11.10 3.93 -38.59
N ILE A 427 10.67 3.95 -37.32
CA ILE A 427 11.45 4.55 -36.25
C ILE A 427 12.65 3.68 -35.84
N VAL A 428 12.55 2.36 -35.98
CA VAL A 428 13.69 1.44 -35.81
C VAL A 428 14.73 1.68 -36.90
N TYR A 429 14.32 1.79 -38.17
CA TYR A 429 15.22 2.09 -39.28
C TYR A 429 15.88 3.45 -39.14
N TYR A 430 15.14 4.48 -38.73
CA TYR A 430 15.72 5.78 -38.42
C TYR A 430 16.82 5.69 -37.35
N LYS A 431 16.59 4.97 -36.25
CA LYS A 431 17.58 4.80 -35.19
C LYS A 431 18.78 3.95 -35.64
N LEU A 432 18.56 2.91 -36.44
CA LEU A 432 19.62 2.12 -37.07
C LEU A 432 20.48 2.98 -37.99
N ALA A 433 19.86 3.85 -38.80
CA ALA A 433 20.58 4.77 -39.66
C ALA A 433 21.46 5.72 -38.84
N ARG A 434 20.91 6.31 -37.78
CA ARG A 434 21.64 7.19 -36.86
C ARG A 434 22.84 6.48 -36.23
N ALA A 435 22.67 5.25 -35.72
CA ALA A 435 23.75 4.46 -35.15
C ALA A 435 24.80 4.07 -36.21
N SER A 436 24.38 3.77 -37.44
CA SER A 436 25.27 3.43 -38.56
C SER A 436 26.14 4.62 -38.97
N TYR A 437 25.56 5.82 -39.08
CA TYR A 437 26.33 7.03 -39.38
C TYR A 437 27.31 7.39 -38.26
N ALA A 438 26.90 7.23 -37.00
CA ALA A 438 27.79 7.44 -35.86
C ALA A 438 28.98 6.46 -35.83
N THR A 439 28.80 5.24 -36.33
CA THR A 439 29.84 4.20 -36.44
C THR A 439 30.57 4.20 -37.80
N LYS A 440 30.35 5.23 -38.65
CA LYS A 440 30.95 5.38 -39.99
C LYS A 440 30.58 4.28 -40.99
N ARG A 441 29.43 3.62 -40.83
CA ARG A 441 28.86 2.65 -41.77
C ARG A 441 27.92 3.34 -42.76
N GLU A 442 28.49 4.15 -43.66
CA GLU A 442 27.71 5.04 -44.52
C GLU A 442 26.72 4.32 -45.45
N ASN A 443 27.12 3.20 -46.04
CA ASN A 443 26.26 2.41 -46.94
C ASN A 443 25.02 1.86 -46.22
N GLU A 444 25.22 1.32 -45.02
CA GLU A 444 24.12 0.82 -44.20
C GLU A 444 23.26 1.97 -43.68
N GLY A 445 23.89 3.07 -43.24
CA GLY A 445 23.19 4.28 -42.81
C GLY A 445 22.26 4.80 -43.89
N LYS A 446 22.73 4.84 -45.14
CA LYS A 446 21.93 5.26 -46.30
C LYS A 446 20.76 4.32 -46.53
N LEU A 447 21.00 3.02 -46.55
CA LEU A 447 19.96 2.01 -46.74
C LEU A 447 18.84 2.15 -45.70
N TRP A 448 19.20 2.24 -44.41
CA TRP A 448 18.21 2.37 -43.33
C TRP A 448 17.47 3.71 -43.38
N ALA A 449 18.15 4.81 -43.72
CA ALA A 449 17.51 6.12 -43.88
C ALA A 449 16.49 6.12 -45.03
N GLU A 450 16.83 5.52 -46.17
CA GLU A 450 15.91 5.39 -47.30
C GLU A 450 14.70 4.52 -46.95
N GLN A 451 14.90 3.40 -46.23
CA GLN A 451 13.79 2.55 -45.79
C GLN A 451 12.87 3.25 -44.77
N ALA A 452 13.44 4.02 -43.84
CA ALA A 452 12.66 4.81 -42.89
C ALA A 452 11.77 5.82 -43.62
N LEU A 453 12.35 6.60 -44.52
CA LEU A 453 11.67 7.67 -45.26
C LEU A 453 10.69 7.17 -46.32
N PHE A 454 10.94 5.97 -46.86
CA PHE A 454 10.01 5.33 -47.79
C PHE A 454 8.68 4.99 -47.09
N ILE A 455 8.72 4.59 -45.82
CA ILE A 455 7.52 4.22 -45.05
C ILE A 455 6.91 5.44 -44.36
N ASP A 456 7.73 6.29 -43.73
CA ASP A 456 7.28 7.49 -43.03
C ASP A 456 8.15 8.71 -43.40
N LEU A 457 7.62 9.53 -44.30
CA LEU A 457 8.29 10.72 -44.82
C LEU A 457 8.41 11.84 -43.77
N GLU A 458 7.56 11.85 -42.73
CA GLU A 458 7.59 12.91 -41.70
C GLU A 458 8.86 12.82 -40.83
N LEU A 459 9.52 11.64 -40.79
CA LEU A 459 10.82 11.46 -40.14
C LEU A 459 11.93 12.32 -40.77
N PHE A 460 11.73 12.84 -41.99
CA PHE A 460 12.69 13.72 -42.64
C PHE A 460 13.01 14.95 -41.78
N GLN A 461 12.04 15.49 -41.04
CA GLN A 461 12.28 16.62 -40.13
C GLN A 461 13.35 16.29 -39.09
N LYS A 462 13.31 15.08 -38.52
CA LYS A 462 14.28 14.63 -37.51
C LYS A 462 15.66 14.41 -38.13
N ILE A 463 15.70 13.80 -39.31
CA ILE A 463 16.93 13.57 -40.09
C ILE A 463 17.61 14.90 -40.44
N GLU A 464 16.86 15.90 -40.90
CA GLU A 464 17.42 17.20 -41.28
C GLU A 464 18.04 17.95 -40.09
N THR A 465 17.47 17.78 -38.89
CA THR A 465 18.00 18.42 -37.67
C THR A 465 19.18 17.71 -37.02
N ASP A 466 19.44 16.44 -37.38
CA ASP A 466 20.47 15.63 -36.73
C ASP A 466 21.78 15.69 -37.52
N PRO A 467 22.88 16.22 -36.94
CA PRO A 467 24.14 16.40 -37.65
C PRO A 467 24.77 15.08 -38.12
N LEU A 468 24.42 13.94 -37.52
CA LEU A 468 24.92 12.63 -37.95
C LEU A 468 24.44 12.25 -39.36
N PHE A 469 23.35 12.85 -39.85
CA PHE A 469 22.80 12.56 -41.17
C PHE A 469 23.33 13.49 -42.27
N LEU A 470 24.29 14.37 -41.99
CA LEU A 470 24.90 15.21 -43.02
C LEU A 470 25.39 14.40 -44.26
N PRO A 471 26.07 13.24 -44.09
CA PRO A 471 26.48 12.42 -45.23
C PRO A 471 25.30 11.92 -46.06
N PHE A 472 24.14 11.65 -45.45
CA PHE A 472 22.92 11.26 -46.16
C PHE A 472 22.34 12.42 -46.97
N LEU A 473 22.23 13.60 -46.35
CA LEU A 473 21.58 14.78 -46.92
C LEU A 473 22.30 15.29 -48.18
N GLU A 474 23.61 15.07 -48.28
CA GLU A 474 24.41 15.45 -49.44
C GLU A 474 24.22 14.50 -50.65
N THR A 475 23.77 13.26 -50.40
CA THR A 475 23.50 12.29 -51.46
C THR A 475 22.35 12.71 -52.37
N GLN A 476 22.34 12.18 -53.60
CA GLN A 476 21.22 12.38 -54.53
C GLN A 476 19.89 11.90 -53.94
N SER A 477 19.90 10.79 -53.19
CA SER A 477 18.72 10.27 -52.49
C SER A 477 18.22 11.26 -51.43
N GLY A 478 19.11 11.78 -50.58
CA GLY A 478 18.78 12.76 -49.55
C GLY A 478 18.14 14.02 -50.12
N LYS A 479 18.72 14.57 -51.20
CA LYS A 479 18.17 15.72 -51.94
C LYS A 479 16.79 15.42 -52.54
N SER A 480 16.58 14.23 -53.08
CA SER A 480 15.28 13.80 -53.60
C SER A 480 14.21 13.73 -52.50
N TYR A 481 14.53 13.11 -51.35
CA TYR A 481 13.60 13.03 -50.21
C TYR A 481 13.30 14.41 -49.60
N LYS A 482 14.30 15.30 -49.53
CA LYS A 482 14.09 16.70 -49.13
C LYS A 482 13.04 17.39 -50.00
N SER A 483 13.21 17.30 -51.33
CA SER A 483 12.24 17.86 -52.28
C SER A 483 10.85 17.25 -52.09
N LYS A 484 10.74 15.92 -51.99
CA LYS A 484 9.46 15.23 -51.76
C LYS A 484 8.76 15.67 -50.48
N TYR A 485 9.49 15.80 -49.38
CA TYR A 485 8.94 16.21 -48.08
C TYR A 485 8.37 17.63 -48.14
N TYR A 486 9.13 18.60 -48.64
CA TYR A 486 8.66 20.00 -48.73
C TYR A 486 7.53 20.17 -49.76
N LEU A 487 7.56 19.45 -50.89
CA LEU A 487 6.45 19.45 -51.86
C LEU A 487 5.15 18.90 -51.27
N ASN A 488 5.24 17.85 -50.44
CA ASN A 488 4.07 17.30 -49.76
C ASN A 488 3.55 18.22 -48.65
N LYS A 489 4.43 18.93 -47.94
CA LYS A 489 4.03 19.93 -46.93
C LYS A 489 3.26 21.11 -47.53
N VAL A 490 3.65 21.58 -48.71
CA VAL A 490 2.96 22.67 -49.41
C VAL A 490 1.57 22.23 -49.93
N ARG A 491 1.32 20.93 -50.07
CA ARG A 491 0.05 20.37 -50.57
C ARG A 491 -0.95 19.98 -49.47
N LYS A 492 -0.54 19.88 -48.21
CA LYS A 492 -1.45 19.67 -47.08
C LYS A 492 -1.95 21.06 -46.62
N PRO A 493 -3.25 21.39 -46.79
CA PRO A 493 -3.81 22.66 -46.34
C PRO A 493 -3.76 22.82 -44.82
#